data_AF-A0AA88DL07-F1
#
_entry.id   AF-A0AA88DL07-F1
#
_cell.length_a   1.000
_cell.length_b   1.000
_cell.length_c   1.000
_cell.angle_alpha   90.00
_cell.angle_beta   90.00
_cell.angle_gamma   90.00
#
_symmetry.space_group_name_H-M   'P 1'
#
loop_
_entity.id
_entity.type
_entity.pdbx_description
1 polymer ?
#
loop_
_entity_poly.entity_id
_entity_poly.type
_entity_poly.pdbx_seq_one_letter_code
_entity_poly.pdbx_strand_id
1 'polypeptide(L)'
;MTPNGALAIFAIKLLSIGSLGKELKEAGVQNVTVKTATFRGTQNGLRIKSWGRPSSGFARNILFQHVVMINVQNPIIIDQNYCPNNKNCPGQDSGVKVSDATYQDIHGTSATEVAVKFDCSSKSPCNNISLQDVKLTYKNVLPAQASCNHAAGSASGLVQPSSCL
;
A
#
# COMPACT_ATOMS: atom_id res chain seq x y z
N MET A 1 30.40 -6.48 24.21
CA MET A 1 30.41 -5.54 23.07
C MET A 1 30.49 -6.36 21.80
N THR A 2 29.34 -6.73 21.23
CA THR A 2 29.28 -7.40 19.93
C THR A 2 29.41 -6.34 18.83
N PRO A 3 30.24 -6.57 17.79
CA PRO A 3 30.51 -5.58 16.77
C PRO A 3 29.29 -5.42 15.86
N ASN A 4 28.92 -4.16 15.62
CA ASN A 4 28.17 -3.64 14.48
C ASN A 4 27.52 -4.69 13.59
N GLY A 5 26.26 -5.01 13.87
CA GLY A 5 25.40 -5.70 12.91
C GLY A 5 25.31 -4.83 11.66
N ALA A 6 25.94 -5.25 10.57
CA ALA A 6 25.81 -4.60 9.29
C ALA A 6 24.32 -4.59 8.93
N LEU A 7 23.73 -3.39 8.85
CA LEU A 7 22.39 -3.20 8.30
C LEU A 7 22.48 -3.54 6.81
N ALA A 8 22.15 -4.77 6.45
CA ALA A 8 21.98 -5.15 5.06
C ALA A 8 20.77 -4.38 4.52
N ILE A 9 21.02 -3.24 3.87
CA ILE A 9 19.98 -2.48 3.17
C ILE A 9 19.62 -3.28 1.91
N PHE A 10 18.64 -4.17 2.03
CA PHE A 10 18.04 -4.80 0.86
C PHE A 10 17.19 -3.75 0.14
N ALA A 11 17.72 -3.20 -0.95
CA ALA A 11 16.93 -2.38 -1.86
C ALA A 11 15.92 -3.29 -2.58
N ILE A 12 14.65 -3.18 -2.20
CA ILE A 12 13.58 -3.97 -2.81
C ILE A 12 13.18 -3.30 -4.13
N LYS A 13 13.19 -4.08 -5.23
CA LYS A 13 12.76 -3.58 -6.54
C LYS A 13 11.23 -3.41 -6.64
N LEU A 14 10.46 -4.29 -6.00
CA LEU A 14 9.00 -4.24 -5.96
C LEU A 14 8.46 -5.06 -4.77
N LEU A 15 7.48 -4.53 -4.05
CA LEU A 15 6.68 -5.32 -3.12
C LEU A 15 5.19 -5.16 -3.46
N SER A 16 4.53 -6.27 -3.72
CA SER A 16 3.12 -6.26 -4.10
C SER A 16 2.43 -7.52 -3.59
N ILE A 17 1.33 -7.34 -2.88
CA ILE A 17 0.37 -8.40 -2.59
C ILE A 17 -0.63 -8.44 -3.75
N GLY A 18 -0.75 -9.59 -4.41
CA GLY A 18 -1.63 -9.81 -5.56
C GLY A 18 -0.90 -9.89 -6.92
N SER A 19 -1.62 -9.83 -8.05
CA SER A 19 -3.05 -9.50 -8.14
C SER A 19 -3.94 -10.59 -7.56
N LEU A 20 -4.85 -10.17 -6.69
CA LEU A 20 -5.98 -10.99 -6.25
C LEU A 20 -7.19 -10.72 -7.17
N GLY A 21 -8.24 -11.52 -7.05
CA GLY A 21 -9.42 -11.46 -7.88
C GLY A 21 -9.19 -12.08 -9.25
N LYS A 22 -8.36 -13.12 -9.39
CA LYS A 22 -8.19 -13.78 -10.70
C LYS A 22 -9.40 -14.65 -11.00
N GLU A 23 -9.84 -15.42 -10.01
CA GLU A 23 -11.01 -16.30 -10.08
C GLU A 23 -12.08 -15.84 -9.07
N LEU A 24 -13.34 -16.23 -9.31
CA LEU A 24 -14.43 -15.94 -8.35
C LEU A 24 -14.17 -16.59 -6.99
N LYS A 25 -13.62 -17.81 -6.99
CA LYS A 25 -13.21 -18.55 -5.79
C LYS A 25 -11.72 -18.81 -5.84
N GLU A 26 -10.99 -18.21 -4.93
CA GLU A 26 -9.53 -18.38 -4.81
C GLU A 26 -9.11 -18.24 -3.35
N ALA A 27 -7.91 -18.70 -3.03
CA ALA A 27 -7.34 -18.51 -1.70
C ALA A 27 -7.03 -17.02 -1.46
N GLY A 28 -7.34 -16.56 -0.24
CA GLY A 28 -6.92 -15.23 0.22
C GLY A 28 -5.47 -15.22 0.73
N VAL A 29 -4.99 -14.01 1.01
CA VAL A 29 -3.70 -13.74 1.64
C VAL A 29 -3.94 -13.23 3.05
N GLN A 30 -3.21 -13.74 4.04
CA GLN A 30 -3.29 -13.26 5.41
C GLN A 30 -1.98 -13.39 6.17
N ASN A 31 -1.86 -12.64 7.25
CA ASN A 31 -0.73 -12.69 8.20
C ASN A 31 0.61 -12.36 7.50
N VAL A 32 0.61 -11.30 6.70
CA VAL A 32 1.81 -10.84 5.99
C VAL A 32 2.48 -9.77 6.83
N THR A 33 3.80 -9.88 7.01
CA THR A 33 4.60 -8.86 7.69
C THR A 33 5.81 -8.54 6.85
N VAL A 34 6.00 -7.25 6.58
CA VAL A 34 7.16 -6.69 5.90
C VAL A 34 7.79 -5.70 6.87
N LYS A 35 9.04 -5.93 7.24
CA LYS A 35 9.78 -5.04 8.15
C LYS A 35 11.11 -4.64 7.55
N THR A 36 11.56 -3.42 7.88
CA THR A 36 12.94 -2.97 7.62
C THR A 36 13.29 -3.01 6.13
N ALA A 37 12.54 -2.24 5.33
CA ALA A 37 12.69 -2.22 3.88
C ALA A 37 13.07 -0.83 3.37
N THR A 38 13.82 -0.76 2.26
CA THR A 38 14.08 0.49 1.54
C THR A 38 13.71 0.33 0.08
N PHE A 39 12.87 1.25 -0.41
CA PHE A 39 12.51 1.38 -1.82
C PHE A 39 13.17 2.62 -2.40
N ARG A 40 13.93 2.46 -3.48
CA ARG A 40 14.64 3.58 -4.14
C ARG A 40 14.34 3.61 -5.63
N GLY A 41 13.78 4.71 -6.11
CA GLY A 41 13.51 4.94 -7.54
C GLY A 41 12.52 3.96 -8.16
N THR A 42 11.74 3.25 -7.34
CA THR A 42 10.78 2.24 -7.82
C THR A 42 9.47 2.90 -8.26
N GLN A 43 8.73 2.23 -9.14
CA GLN A 43 7.39 2.66 -9.51
C GLN A 43 6.41 2.55 -8.33
N ASN A 44 6.56 1.55 -7.47
CA ASN A 44 5.68 1.32 -6.33
C ASN A 44 6.53 0.97 -5.10
N GLY A 45 6.06 1.38 -3.93
CA GLY A 45 6.58 0.92 -2.64
C GLY A 45 5.78 -0.28 -2.16
N LEU A 46 4.82 -0.02 -1.28
CA LEU A 46 3.94 -1.00 -0.67
C LEU A 46 2.62 -1.04 -1.41
N ARG A 47 2.37 -2.13 -2.15
CA ARG A 47 1.16 -2.26 -2.97
C ARG A 47 0.31 -3.47 -2.58
N ILE A 48 -0.99 -3.25 -2.44
CA ILE A 48 -2.02 -4.31 -2.49
C ILE A 48 -2.82 -4.08 -3.77
N LYS A 49 -3.01 -5.11 -4.59
CA LYS A 49 -3.75 -4.98 -5.85
C LYS A 49 -4.73 -6.12 -6.09
N SER A 50 -5.94 -5.78 -6.52
CA SER A 50 -6.93 -6.75 -6.97
C SER A 50 -7.63 -6.31 -8.25
N TRP A 51 -8.07 -7.27 -9.04
CA TRP A 51 -8.89 -7.00 -10.22
C TRP A 51 -10.27 -6.48 -9.80
N GLY A 52 -10.79 -5.53 -10.58
CA GLY A 52 -12.16 -5.04 -10.47
C GLY A 52 -13.17 -6.03 -11.02
N ARG A 53 -13.33 -7.18 -10.35
CA ARG A 53 -14.34 -8.20 -10.66
C ARG A 53 -14.81 -8.93 -9.39
N PRO A 54 -15.97 -9.60 -9.44
CA PRO A 54 -16.44 -10.43 -8.33
C PRO A 54 -15.41 -11.49 -7.92
N SER A 55 -15.19 -11.63 -6.61
CA SER A 55 -14.29 -12.60 -5.99
C SER A 55 -14.72 -12.85 -4.55
N SER A 56 -14.43 -14.02 -4.01
CA SER A 56 -14.51 -14.35 -2.58
C SER A 56 -13.15 -14.24 -1.87
N GLY A 57 -12.11 -13.80 -2.58
CA GLY A 57 -10.76 -13.65 -2.05
C GLY A 57 -10.65 -12.53 -1.03
N PHE A 58 -9.52 -12.51 -0.30
CA PHE A 58 -9.25 -11.50 0.71
C PHE A 58 -7.75 -11.23 0.87
N ALA A 59 -7.42 -10.08 1.46
CA ALA A 59 -6.11 -9.71 1.95
C ALA A 59 -6.29 -9.12 3.36
N ARG A 60 -5.82 -9.81 4.41
CA ARG A 60 -6.06 -9.36 5.79
C ARG A 60 -4.90 -9.55 6.75
N ASN A 61 -4.88 -8.80 7.84
CA ASN A 61 -3.82 -8.87 8.86
C ASN A 61 -2.43 -8.68 8.23
N ILE A 62 -2.21 -7.49 7.69
CA ILE A 62 -1.00 -7.13 6.95
C ILE A 62 -0.29 -6.02 7.72
N LEU A 63 0.99 -6.20 7.98
CA LEU A 63 1.84 -5.21 8.62
C LEU A 63 3.00 -4.80 7.69
N PHE A 64 3.08 -3.51 7.39
CA PHE A 64 4.26 -2.88 6.80
C PHE A 64 4.90 -1.96 7.84
N GLN A 65 6.14 -2.23 8.22
CA GLN A 65 6.81 -1.54 9.32
C GLN A 65 8.25 -1.12 8.97
N HIS A 66 8.70 0.04 9.45
CA HIS A 66 10.09 0.51 9.30
C HIS A 66 10.53 0.57 7.83
N VAL A 67 9.82 1.36 7.03
CA VAL A 67 10.03 1.43 5.58
C VAL A 67 10.53 2.81 5.15
N VAL A 68 11.64 2.83 4.42
CA VAL A 68 12.21 4.05 3.83
C VAL A 68 11.85 4.15 2.35
N MET A 69 11.25 5.26 1.95
CA MET A 69 10.89 5.58 0.57
C MET A 69 11.86 6.63 0.01
N ILE A 70 12.48 6.37 -1.13
CA ILE A 70 13.41 7.30 -1.77
C ILE A 70 13.01 7.48 -3.22
N ASN A 71 12.36 8.61 -3.52
CA ASN A 71 11.91 8.95 -4.86
C ASN A 71 11.06 7.83 -5.50
N VAL A 72 10.08 7.32 -4.75
CA VAL A 72 9.18 6.25 -5.18
C VAL A 72 7.93 6.84 -5.81
N GLN A 73 7.49 6.37 -6.98
CA GLN A 73 6.37 7.00 -7.70
C GLN A 73 5.03 6.82 -6.98
N ASN A 74 4.74 5.61 -6.47
CA ASN A 74 3.54 5.30 -5.70
C ASN A 74 3.94 4.62 -4.38
N PRO A 75 4.32 5.38 -3.34
CA PRO A 75 4.85 4.84 -2.10
C PRO A 75 3.92 3.87 -1.38
N ILE A 76 2.67 4.25 -1.15
CA ILE A 76 1.67 3.43 -0.46
C ILE A 76 0.42 3.38 -1.33
N ILE A 77 0.03 2.17 -1.76
CA ILE A 77 -1.13 2.01 -2.66
C ILE A 77 -1.96 0.75 -2.37
N ILE A 78 -3.28 0.93 -2.33
CA ILE A 78 -4.27 -0.14 -2.50
C ILE A 78 -5.02 0.17 -3.80
N ASP A 79 -4.98 -0.75 -4.75
CA ASP A 79 -5.62 -0.61 -6.07
C ASP A 79 -6.54 -1.81 -6.32
N GLN A 80 -7.84 -1.62 -6.07
CA GLN A 80 -8.86 -2.64 -6.36
C GLN A 80 -9.44 -2.54 -7.77
N ASN A 81 -8.88 -1.66 -8.60
CA ASN A 81 -9.25 -1.46 -10.00
C ASN A 81 -8.10 -1.91 -10.93
N TYR A 82 -7.26 -2.84 -10.46
CA TYR A 82 -6.04 -3.20 -11.16
C TYR A 82 -6.33 -3.66 -12.58
N CYS A 83 -5.83 -2.89 -13.55
CA CYS A 83 -5.91 -3.22 -14.96
C CYS A 83 -4.57 -2.95 -15.66
N PRO A 84 -3.69 -3.96 -15.79
CA PRO A 84 -2.41 -3.76 -16.44
C PRO A 84 -2.60 -3.40 -17.92
N ASN A 85 -1.91 -2.35 -18.37
CA ASN A 85 -1.90 -1.85 -19.74
C ASN A 85 -3.28 -1.42 -20.28
N ASN A 86 -4.28 -1.23 -19.42
CA ASN A 86 -5.67 -0.96 -19.82
C ASN A 86 -6.23 -2.01 -20.80
N LYS A 87 -5.77 -3.27 -20.70
CA LYS A 87 -6.22 -4.37 -21.55
C LYS A 87 -7.11 -5.32 -20.75
N ASN A 88 -8.28 -5.64 -21.31
CA ASN A 88 -9.24 -6.59 -20.72
C ASN A 88 -9.62 -6.26 -19.26
N CYS A 89 -9.77 -4.96 -18.95
CA CYS A 89 -10.24 -4.52 -17.64
C CYS A 89 -11.69 -5.01 -17.44
N PRO A 90 -12.02 -5.69 -16.34
CA PRO A 90 -13.38 -6.23 -16.19
C PRO A 90 -14.45 -5.15 -15.97
N GLY A 91 -14.06 -3.91 -15.63
CA GLY A 91 -14.95 -2.75 -15.48
C GLY A 91 -15.99 -2.90 -14.37
N GLN A 92 -15.79 -3.85 -13.46
CA GLN A 92 -16.68 -4.13 -12.34
C GLN A 92 -16.01 -3.76 -11.01
N ASP A 93 -16.80 -3.78 -9.95
CA ASP A 93 -16.31 -3.67 -8.59
C ASP A 93 -15.57 -4.94 -8.15
N SER A 94 -14.44 -4.78 -7.45
CA SER A 94 -13.71 -5.90 -6.86
C SER A 94 -14.50 -6.55 -5.72
N GLY A 95 -14.60 -7.89 -5.76
CA GLY A 95 -15.11 -8.66 -4.62
C GLY A 95 -14.05 -8.97 -3.54
N VAL A 96 -12.78 -8.66 -3.81
CA VAL A 96 -11.69 -8.93 -2.86
C VAL A 96 -11.86 -8.04 -1.63
N LYS A 97 -11.84 -8.64 -0.44
CA LYS A 97 -11.90 -7.88 0.82
C LYS A 97 -10.50 -7.54 1.30
N VAL A 98 -10.21 -6.26 1.55
CA VAL A 98 -8.95 -5.82 2.15
C VAL A 98 -9.23 -5.27 3.55
N SER A 99 -8.67 -5.89 4.58
CA SER A 99 -8.89 -5.48 5.96
C SER A 99 -7.63 -5.55 6.82
N ASP A 100 -7.61 -4.81 7.93
CA ASP A 100 -6.59 -4.94 8.97
C ASP A 100 -5.17 -4.79 8.40
N ALA A 101 -4.96 -3.71 7.63
CA ALA A 101 -3.68 -3.38 7.02
C ALA A 101 -3.05 -2.18 7.74
N THR A 102 -1.91 -2.41 8.39
CA THR A 102 -1.19 -1.40 9.16
C THR A 102 0.07 -0.97 8.43
N TYR A 103 0.20 0.35 8.27
CA TYR A 103 1.35 1.04 7.71
C TYR A 103 1.99 1.85 8.84
N GLN A 104 3.13 1.40 9.35
CA GLN A 104 3.73 1.94 10.58
C GLN A 104 5.19 2.33 10.38
N ASP A 105 5.59 3.52 10.86
CA ASP A 105 6.95 4.05 10.69
C ASP A 105 7.43 3.96 9.25
N ILE A 106 6.78 4.76 8.39
CA ILE A 106 7.10 4.83 6.97
C ILE A 106 7.48 6.24 6.63
N HIS A 107 8.69 6.45 6.16
CA HIS A 107 9.20 7.80 5.94
C HIS A 107 10.01 7.93 4.66
N GLY A 108 10.07 9.16 4.14
CA GLY A 108 10.89 9.50 2.98
C GLY A 108 10.12 10.26 1.91
N THR A 109 10.38 9.96 0.64
CA THR A 109 10.05 10.86 -0.47
C THR A 109 9.34 10.15 -1.62
N SER A 110 8.27 10.80 -2.10
CA SER A 110 7.50 10.42 -3.28
C SER A 110 8.02 11.15 -4.52
N ALA A 111 8.08 10.44 -5.64
CA ALA A 111 8.35 11.02 -6.96
C ALA A 111 7.11 11.64 -7.61
N THR A 112 5.90 11.38 -7.07
CA THR A 112 4.64 11.99 -7.51
C THR A 112 3.93 12.68 -6.34
N GLU A 113 2.96 13.54 -6.64
CA GLU A 113 2.23 14.31 -5.62
C GLU A 113 1.42 13.43 -4.67
N VAL A 114 0.75 12.40 -5.18
CA VAL A 114 -0.07 11.50 -4.36
C VAL A 114 0.79 10.35 -3.84
N ALA A 115 1.20 10.43 -2.58
CA ALA A 115 2.07 9.44 -1.95
C ALA A 115 1.31 8.27 -1.31
N VAL A 116 0.08 8.53 -0.87
CA VAL A 116 -0.83 7.54 -0.28
C VAL A 116 -2.09 7.49 -1.12
N LYS A 117 -2.37 6.33 -1.74
CA LYS A 117 -3.57 6.13 -2.55
C LYS A 117 -4.30 4.86 -2.14
N PHE A 118 -5.49 4.99 -1.59
CA PHE A 118 -6.37 3.86 -1.31
C PHE A 118 -7.58 3.95 -2.22
N ASP A 119 -7.53 3.22 -3.34
CA ASP A 119 -8.64 3.14 -4.29
C ASP A 119 -9.32 1.78 -4.14
N CYS A 120 -10.28 1.74 -3.21
CA CYS A 120 -11.01 0.55 -2.83
C CYS A 120 -12.36 0.47 -3.52
N SER A 121 -12.90 -0.74 -3.61
CA SER A 121 -14.16 -1.00 -4.28
C SER A 121 -15.33 -0.51 -3.45
N SER A 122 -16.34 0.06 -4.11
CA SER A 122 -17.61 0.44 -3.49
C SER A 122 -18.39 -0.77 -2.92
N LYS A 123 -18.25 -1.96 -3.54
CA LYS A 123 -18.91 -3.19 -3.08
C LYS A 123 -18.15 -3.94 -2.00
N SER A 124 -16.83 -3.77 -1.96
CA SER A 124 -15.97 -4.34 -0.93
C SER A 124 -15.03 -3.27 -0.36
N PRO A 125 -15.55 -2.27 0.37
CA PRO A 125 -14.72 -1.18 0.91
C PRO A 125 -13.58 -1.73 1.78
N CYS A 126 -12.44 -1.05 1.74
CA CYS A 126 -11.33 -1.37 2.63
C CYS A 126 -11.67 -0.94 4.06
N ASN A 127 -11.43 -1.78 5.05
CA ASN A 127 -11.76 -1.50 6.44
C ASN A 127 -10.60 -1.75 7.39
N ASN A 128 -10.55 -1.00 8.48
CA ASN A 128 -9.49 -1.09 9.49
C ASN A 128 -8.09 -0.92 8.88
N ILE A 129 -7.93 0.08 8.01
CA ILE A 129 -6.63 0.52 7.52
C ILE A 129 -6.01 1.46 8.56
N SER A 130 -4.75 1.27 8.92
CA SER A 130 -4.08 2.10 9.92
C SER A 130 -2.83 2.75 9.36
N LEU A 131 -2.74 4.07 9.48
CA LEU A 131 -1.53 4.85 9.24
C LEU A 131 -0.96 5.30 10.58
N GLN A 132 0.25 4.86 10.92
CA GLN A 132 0.94 5.25 12.14
C GLN A 132 2.33 5.77 11.83
N ASP A 133 2.63 7.01 12.21
CA ASP A 133 3.95 7.61 12.02
C ASP A 133 4.42 7.53 10.55
N VAL A 134 3.56 7.96 9.64
CA VAL A 134 3.80 7.96 8.19
C VAL A 134 4.17 9.36 7.73
N LYS A 135 5.41 9.58 7.27
CA LYS A 135 5.93 10.87 6.83
C LYS A 135 6.53 10.83 5.42
N LEU A 136 5.73 11.17 4.43
CA LEU A 136 6.08 11.21 3.02
C LEU A 136 5.99 12.63 2.45
N THR A 137 7.07 13.08 1.81
CA THR A 137 7.14 14.39 1.14
C THR A 137 7.25 14.23 -0.37
N TYR A 138 6.79 15.22 -1.12
CA TYR A 138 6.98 15.32 -2.56
C TYR A 138 8.11 16.30 -2.88
N LYS A 139 9.02 15.89 -3.77
CA LYS A 139 10.20 16.68 -4.18
C LYS A 139 11.05 17.19 -3.00
N ASN A 140 11.07 16.46 -1.88
CA ASN A 140 11.83 16.78 -0.66
C ASN A 140 11.47 18.11 0.01
N VAL A 141 10.40 18.79 -0.41
CA VAL A 141 10.09 20.16 0.04
C VAL A 141 8.61 20.32 0.39
N LEU A 142 7.71 19.73 -0.38
CA LEU A 142 6.27 19.87 -0.18
C LEU A 142 5.72 18.65 0.57
N PRO A 143 4.71 18.82 1.44
CA PRO A 143 3.88 17.70 1.84
C PRO A 143 3.37 16.99 0.58
N ALA A 144 3.45 15.66 0.56
CA ALA A 144 2.73 14.90 -0.47
C ALA A 144 1.21 15.02 -0.23
N GLN A 145 0.42 14.32 -1.02
CA GLN A 145 -1.04 14.23 -0.89
C GLN A 145 -1.46 12.78 -0.60
N ALA A 146 -2.62 12.65 0.03
CA ALA A 146 -3.31 11.38 0.21
C ALA A 146 -4.65 11.40 -0.55
N SER A 147 -5.03 10.26 -1.12
CA SER A 147 -6.32 10.07 -1.80
C SER A 147 -6.94 8.75 -1.36
N CYS A 148 -8.18 8.81 -0.89
CA CYS A 148 -8.92 7.65 -0.40
C CYS A 148 -10.28 7.58 -1.09
N ASN A 149 -10.64 6.39 -1.54
CA ASN A 149 -11.92 6.07 -2.12
C ASN A 149 -12.39 4.74 -1.52
N HIS A 150 -13.55 4.75 -0.86
CA HIS A 150 -14.11 3.59 -0.15
C HIS A 150 -13.13 2.90 0.83
N ALA A 151 -12.30 3.68 1.51
CA ALA A 151 -11.38 3.19 2.53
C ALA A 151 -11.74 3.82 3.89
N ALA A 152 -11.80 2.99 4.93
CA ALA A 152 -12.08 3.41 6.29
C ALA A 152 -10.99 2.92 7.24
N GLY A 153 -10.58 3.77 8.17
CA GLY A 153 -9.43 3.48 9.00
C GLY A 153 -9.18 4.50 10.10
N SER A 154 -7.92 4.54 10.54
CA SER A 154 -7.45 5.52 11.51
C SER A 154 -6.03 5.96 11.22
N ALA A 155 -5.71 7.16 11.65
CA ALA A 155 -4.35 7.71 11.63
C ALA A 155 -3.92 8.07 13.05
N SER A 156 -2.67 7.79 13.40
CA SER A 156 -2.10 8.11 14.71
C SER A 156 -0.62 8.50 14.62
N GLY A 157 -0.17 9.31 15.59
CA GLY A 157 1.20 9.84 15.57
C GLY A 157 1.41 10.89 14.48
N LEU A 158 2.63 10.99 13.95
CA LEU A 158 2.94 11.95 12.90
C LEU A 158 2.54 11.40 11.52
N VAL A 159 1.41 11.86 10.98
CA VAL A 159 0.94 11.46 9.65
C VAL A 159 0.95 12.65 8.69
N GLN A 160 1.88 12.62 7.74
CA GLN A 160 2.03 13.57 6.65
C GLN A 160 2.30 12.77 5.35
N PRO A 161 1.49 12.85 4.29
CA PRO A 161 0.36 13.76 4.07
C PRO A 161 -0.76 13.62 5.10
N SER A 162 -1.60 14.64 5.24
CA SER A 162 -2.82 14.56 6.05
C SER A 162 -3.63 13.32 5.64
N SER A 163 -4.07 12.54 6.63
CA SER A 163 -4.85 11.33 6.39
C SER A 163 -6.15 11.63 5.65
N CYS A 164 -6.52 10.73 4.75
CA CYS A 164 -7.84 10.70 4.10
C CYS A 164 -8.72 9.52 4.57
N LEU A 165 -8.22 8.74 5.54
CA LEU A 165 -8.95 7.67 6.24
C LEU A 165 -9.84 8.22 7.34
#